data_AF-A0A9N9G0K0-F1
#
_entry.id   AF-A0A9N9G0K0-F1
#
_cell.length_a   1.000
_cell.length_b   1.000
_cell.length_c   1.000
_cell.angle_alpha   90.00
_cell.angle_beta   90.00
_cell.angle_gamma   90.00
#
_symmetry.space_group_name_H-M   'P 1'
#
loop_
_entity.id
_entity.type
_entity.pdbx_description
1 polymer ?
#
loop_
_entity_poly.entity_id
_entity_poly.type
_entity_poly.pdbx_seq_one_letter_code
_entity_poly.pdbx_strand_id
1 'polypeptide(L)'
;MSKQLFANRTEEILSRDAYLAAYKAKDGLAFAQYREHVLSALLSPYENRLFPTQLDALRKRFEVSLQELVSATPENVDVLLVKPSEKITSLRSGDDNGHLSLEEQRRLVQRAHFENVFERVRENVQLAVETQQRFKRPVNAANL
;
A
#
# COMPACT_ATOMS: atom_id res chain seq x y z
N MET A 1 8.89 22.83 -0.77
CA MET A 1 7.70 22.24 -1.41
C MET A 1 8.02 20.87 -2.03
N SER A 2 8.14 19.80 -1.23
CA SER A 2 8.53 18.48 -1.80
C SER A 2 7.85 17.30 -1.12
N LYS A 3 8.01 17.13 0.20
CA LYS A 3 7.51 15.95 0.93
C LYS A 3 5.99 15.75 0.86
N GLN A 4 5.22 16.82 1.00
CA GLN A 4 3.75 16.74 1.01
C GLN A 4 3.16 16.40 -0.37
N LEU A 5 3.80 16.85 -1.45
CA LEU A 5 3.38 16.54 -2.82
C LEU A 5 3.70 15.09 -3.20
N PHE A 6 4.81 14.55 -2.69
CA PHE A 6 5.12 13.12 -2.79
C PHE A 6 4.13 12.26 -2.02
N ALA A 7 3.84 12.63 -0.77
CA ALA A 7 2.88 11.91 0.07
C ALA A 7 1.48 11.85 -0.57
N ASN A 8 1.00 12.97 -1.12
CA ASN A 8 -0.29 13.01 -1.81
C ASN A 8 -0.32 12.08 -3.03
N ARG A 9 0.73 12.11 -3.85
CA ARG A 9 0.79 11.27 -5.06
C ARG A 9 1.00 9.79 -4.74
N THR A 10 1.71 9.47 -3.66
CA THR A 10 1.80 8.10 -3.14
C THR A 10 0.42 7.61 -2.69
N GLU A 11 -0.35 8.44 -1.99
CA GLU A 11 -1.71 8.10 -1.54
C GLU A 11 -2.68 7.95 -2.73
N GLU A 12 -2.55 8.79 -3.77
CA GLU A 12 -3.33 8.65 -5.01
C GLU A 12 -3.07 7.32 -5.73
N ILE A 13 -1.83 6.81 -5.69
CA ILE A 13 -1.45 5.56 -6.34
C ILE A 13 -1.79 4.34 -5.49
N LEU A 14 -1.48 4.38 -4.18
CA LEU A 14 -1.69 3.28 -3.25
C LEU A 14 -2.35 3.80 -1.99
N SER A 15 -3.69 3.86 -2.01
CA SER A 15 -4.49 4.19 -0.84
C SER A 15 -4.95 2.93 -0.11
N ARG A 16 -4.83 2.95 1.22
CA ARG A 16 -5.29 1.84 2.08
C ARG A 16 -6.79 1.61 1.94
N ASP A 17 -7.57 2.69 1.91
CA ASP A 17 -9.02 2.59 1.85
C ASP A 17 -9.50 2.09 0.49
N ALA A 18 -8.87 2.56 -0.60
CA ALA A 18 -9.13 2.07 -1.95
C ALA A 18 -8.76 0.59 -2.10
N TYR A 19 -7.62 0.18 -1.54
CA TYR A 19 -7.20 -1.23 -1.50
C TYR A 19 -8.24 -2.11 -0.81
N LEU A 20 -8.63 -1.75 0.41
CA LEU A 20 -9.56 -2.55 1.21
C LEU A 20 -10.96 -2.59 0.59
N ALA A 21 -11.43 -1.48 0.02
CA ALA A 21 -12.70 -1.44 -0.70
C ALA A 21 -12.68 -2.39 -1.91
N ALA A 22 -11.62 -2.34 -2.73
CA ALA A 22 -11.47 -3.21 -3.89
C ALA A 22 -11.33 -4.69 -3.51
N TYR A 23 -10.60 -5.01 -2.44
CA TYR A 23 -10.43 -6.38 -1.94
C TYR A 23 -11.73 -6.93 -1.34
N LYS A 24 -12.50 -6.10 -0.62
CA LYS A 24 -13.76 -6.50 0.04
C LYS A 24 -14.92 -6.73 -0.95
N ALA A 25 -14.88 -6.13 -2.14
CA ALA A 25 -15.93 -6.27 -3.15
C ALA A 25 -16.20 -7.72 -3.58
N LYS A 26 -15.24 -8.65 -3.39
CA LYS A 26 -15.32 -10.10 -3.70
C LYS A 26 -15.71 -10.46 -5.15
N ASP A 27 -15.88 -9.48 -6.03
CA ASP A 27 -16.26 -9.66 -7.43
C ASP A 27 -15.06 -9.96 -8.35
N GLY A 28 -13.84 -9.93 -7.82
CA GLY A 28 -12.56 -10.16 -8.52
C GLY A 28 -12.20 -9.05 -9.51
N LEU A 29 -13.21 -8.46 -10.18
CA LEU A 29 -13.07 -7.40 -11.15
C LEU A 29 -12.62 -6.08 -10.51
N ALA A 30 -13.21 -5.68 -9.38
CA ALA A 30 -12.83 -4.45 -8.69
C ALA A 30 -11.35 -4.51 -8.26
N PHE A 31 -10.92 -5.66 -7.75
CA PHE A 31 -9.52 -5.86 -7.35
C PHE A 31 -8.57 -5.91 -8.55
N ALA A 32 -8.97 -6.54 -9.66
CA ALA A 32 -8.18 -6.55 -10.90
C ALA A 32 -8.01 -5.12 -11.46
N GLN A 33 -9.08 -4.32 -11.47
CA GLN A 33 -9.04 -2.92 -11.91
C GLN A 33 -8.16 -2.07 -10.99
N TYR A 34 -8.29 -2.23 -9.67
CA TYR A 34 -7.41 -1.58 -8.70
C TYR A 34 -5.93 -1.92 -8.97
N ARG A 35 -5.61 -3.21 -9.14
CA ARG A 35 -4.26 -3.66 -9.43
C ARG A 35 -3.71 -3.04 -10.71
N GLU A 36 -4.50 -3.00 -11.79
CA GLU A 36 -4.07 -2.40 -13.06
C GLU A 36 -3.84 -0.89 -12.93
N HIS A 37 -4.69 -0.20 -12.16
CA HIS A 37 -4.52 1.22 -11.86
C HIS A 37 -3.17 1.49 -11.18
N VAL A 38 -2.84 0.74 -10.12
CA VAL A 38 -1.56 0.90 -9.40
C VAL A 38 -0.37 0.66 -10.35
N LEU A 39 -0.39 -0.45 -11.11
CA LEU A 39 0.69 -0.80 -12.03
C LEU A 39 0.87 0.26 -13.12
N SER A 40 -0.23 0.68 -13.75
CA SER A 40 -0.22 1.72 -14.79
C SER A 40 0.32 3.04 -14.25
N ALA A 41 -0.10 3.45 -13.05
CA ALA A 41 0.38 4.69 -12.45
C ALA A 41 1.89 4.65 -12.16
N LEU A 42 2.40 3.51 -11.68
CA LEU A 42 3.82 3.31 -11.40
C LEU A 42 4.68 3.25 -12.66
N LEU A 43 4.15 2.69 -13.75
CA LEU A 43 4.88 2.50 -15.00
C LEU A 43 4.81 3.70 -15.94
N SER A 44 3.73 4.50 -15.90
CA SER A 44 3.49 5.62 -16.83
C SER A 44 4.71 6.52 -17.07
N PRO A 45 5.58 6.82 -16.08
CA PRO A 45 6.69 7.75 -16.32
C PRO A 45 7.90 7.10 -17.00
N TYR A 46 7.89 5.79 -17.15
CA TYR A 46 8.93 4.99 -17.78
C TYR A 46 8.57 4.56 -19.21
N GLU A 47 7.30 4.64 -19.62
CA GLU A 47 6.79 4.12 -20.90
C GLU A 47 7.59 4.63 -22.12
N ASN A 48 7.99 5.89 -22.11
CA ASN A 48 8.75 6.51 -23.20
C ASN A 48 10.27 6.49 -22.99
N ARG A 49 10.77 5.78 -21.98
CA ARG A 49 12.16 5.87 -21.51
C ARG A 49 12.86 4.53 -21.37
N LEU A 50 12.09 3.48 -21.12
CA LEU A 50 12.59 2.12 -21.00
C LEU A 50 12.17 1.33 -22.24
N PHE A 51 13.02 0.39 -22.64
CA PHE A 51 12.62 -0.58 -23.66
C PHE A 51 11.48 -1.47 -23.14
N PRO A 52 10.65 -2.03 -24.04
CA PRO A 52 9.52 -2.88 -23.64
C PRO A 52 9.91 -4.00 -22.66
N THR A 53 11.06 -4.64 -22.86
CA THR A 53 11.56 -5.70 -21.97
C THR A 53 11.90 -5.20 -20.56
N GLN A 54 12.39 -3.97 -20.44
CA GLN A 54 12.69 -3.32 -19.15
C GLN A 54 11.40 -2.89 -18.44
N LEU A 55 10.41 -2.42 -19.19
CA LEU A 55 9.07 -2.11 -18.65
C LEU A 55 8.39 -3.36 -18.10
N ASP A 56 8.44 -4.47 -18.85
CA ASP A 56 7.88 -5.75 -18.40
C ASP A 56 8.57 -6.27 -17.14
N ALA A 57 9.91 -6.17 -17.08
CA ALA A 57 10.65 -6.55 -15.89
C ALA A 57 10.27 -5.68 -14.68
N LEU A 58 10.10 -4.37 -14.87
CA LEU A 58 9.67 -3.45 -13.83
C LEU A 58 8.22 -3.73 -13.38
N ARG A 59 7.32 -3.99 -14.33
CA ARG A 59 5.93 -4.37 -14.07
C ARG A 59 5.87 -5.61 -13.19
N LYS A 60 6.59 -6.68 -13.55
CA LYS A 60 6.65 -7.92 -12.77
C LYS A 60 7.12 -7.70 -11.34
N ARG A 61 8.09 -6.80 -11.12
CA ARG A 61 8.56 -6.46 -9.77
C ARG A 61 7.46 -5.82 -8.93
N PHE A 62 6.71 -4.88 -9.49
CA PHE A 62 5.57 -4.28 -8.79
C PHE A 62 4.44 -5.29 -8.55
N GLU A 63 4.19 -6.19 -9.50
CA GLU A 63 3.21 -7.26 -9.34
C GLU A 63 3.54 -8.19 -8.16
N VAL A 64 4.82 -8.56 -7.98
CA VAL A 64 5.27 -9.35 -6.83
C VAL A 64 4.98 -8.62 -5.52
N SER A 65 5.32 -7.33 -5.42
CA SER A 65 5.03 -6.54 -4.21
C SER A 65 3.53 -6.44 -3.90
N LEU A 66 2.68 -6.29 -4.91
CA LEU A 66 1.23 -6.31 -4.71
C LEU A 66 0.71 -7.68 -4.31
N GLN A 67 1.30 -8.76 -4.85
CA GLN A 67 0.95 -10.12 -4.45
C GLN A 67 1.34 -10.41 -2.99
N GLU A 68 2.47 -9.90 -2.50
CA GLU A 68 2.84 -9.98 -1.09
C GLU A 68 1.80 -9.31 -0.19
N LEU A 69 1.30 -8.14 -0.59
CA LEU A 69 0.23 -7.45 0.14
C LEU A 69 -1.08 -8.26 0.16
N VAL A 70 -1.46 -8.87 -0.96
CA VAL A 70 -2.60 -9.79 -1.04
C VAL A 70 -2.42 -10.97 -0.09
N SER A 71 -1.24 -11.59 -0.07
CA SER A 71 -0.95 -12.73 0.81
C SER A 71 -0.94 -12.34 2.31
N ALA A 72 -0.59 -11.09 2.62
CA ALA A 72 -0.63 -10.56 3.99
C ALA A 72 -2.04 -10.14 4.44
N THR A 73 -3.00 -10.07 3.51
CA THR A 73 -4.37 -9.65 3.81
C THR A 73 -5.14 -10.81 4.46
N PRO A 74 -5.71 -10.62 5.66
CA PRO A 74 -6.49 -11.66 6.33
C PRO A 74 -7.78 -11.96 5.56
N GLU A 75 -8.18 -13.23 5.55
CA GLU A 75 -9.46 -13.67 4.96
C GLU A 75 -10.66 -12.88 5.49
N ASN A 76 -10.64 -12.56 6.79
CA ASN A 76 -11.58 -11.64 7.41
C ASN A 76 -10.99 -10.22 7.43
N VAL A 77 -11.30 -9.46 6.38
CA VAL A 77 -10.87 -8.07 6.20
C VAL A 77 -11.35 -7.14 7.31
N ASP A 78 -12.45 -7.47 8.00
CA ASP A 78 -12.99 -6.63 9.07
C ASP A 78 -12.02 -6.48 10.26
N VAL A 79 -11.07 -7.42 10.41
CA VAL A 79 -9.95 -7.32 11.37
C VAL A 79 -9.08 -6.08 11.12
N LEU A 80 -9.01 -5.60 9.88
CA LEU A 80 -8.26 -4.41 9.50
C LEU A 80 -9.04 -3.11 9.69
N LEU A 81 -10.37 -3.19 9.85
CA LEU A 81 -11.26 -2.02 9.96
C LEU A 81 -11.47 -1.58 11.42
N VAL A 82 -11.43 -2.50 12.38
CA VAL A 82 -11.64 -2.21 13.81
C VAL A 82 -10.43 -1.53 14.39
N LYS A 83 -10.52 -0.30 14.94
CA LYS A 83 -9.39 0.36 15.61
C LYS A 83 -9.04 -0.36 16.93
N PRO A 84 -7.75 -0.53 17.28
CA PRO A 84 -7.37 -1.23 18.52
C PRO A 84 -7.95 -0.53 19.77
N SER A 85 -8.08 0.80 19.70
CA SER A 85 -8.51 1.66 20.78
C SER A 85 -9.96 1.43 21.24
N GLU A 86 -10.86 1.01 20.35
CA GLU A 86 -12.31 0.96 20.62
C GLU A 86 -12.75 -0.27 21.43
N LYS A 87 -11.99 -1.37 21.40
CA LYS A 87 -12.27 -2.57 22.22
C LYS A 87 -11.43 -2.67 23.50
N ILE A 88 -10.24 -2.06 23.52
CA ILE A 88 -9.34 -2.15 24.68
C ILE A 88 -9.86 -1.33 25.88
N THR A 89 -10.68 -0.30 25.65
CA THR A 89 -11.27 0.51 26.74
C THR A 89 -12.57 -0.06 27.30
N SER A 90 -13.37 -0.79 26.52
CA SER A 90 -14.62 -1.38 27.01
C SER A 90 -14.43 -2.56 27.98
N LEU A 91 -13.23 -3.16 28.02
CA LEU A 91 -12.88 -4.26 28.93
C LEU A 91 -12.08 -3.81 30.17
N ARG A 92 -11.72 -2.52 30.26
CA ARG A 92 -10.95 -1.97 31.40
C ARG A 92 -11.79 -1.64 32.63
N SER A 93 -13.09 -1.91 32.58
CA SER A 93 -14.01 -1.72 33.70
C SER A 93 -14.52 -3.07 34.19
N GLY A 94 -13.69 -3.80 34.94
CA GLY A 94 -14.26 -4.69 35.96
C GLY A 94 -13.66 -6.05 36.23
N ASP A 95 -12.55 -6.49 35.62
CA ASP A 95 -11.93 -7.75 36.04
C ASP A 95 -10.39 -7.72 36.00
N ASP A 96 -9.80 -8.03 37.16
CA ASP A 96 -8.37 -8.25 37.38
C ASP A 96 -7.91 -9.51 36.63
N ASN A 97 -7.62 -9.35 35.34
CA ASN A 97 -6.61 -10.07 34.55
C ASN A 97 -6.64 -9.51 33.13
N GLY A 98 -5.93 -8.40 32.90
CA GLY A 98 -5.87 -7.66 31.63
C GLY A 98 -5.21 -8.38 30.46
N HIS A 99 -5.39 -9.69 30.32
CA HIS A 99 -4.87 -10.52 29.24
C HIS A 99 -5.88 -10.61 28.09
N LEU A 100 -5.44 -10.22 26.89
CA LEU A 100 -6.18 -10.41 25.65
C LEU A 100 -6.47 -11.89 25.42
N SER A 101 -7.67 -12.22 24.92
CA SER A 101 -7.98 -13.57 24.45
C SER A 101 -7.08 -13.98 23.28
N LEU A 102 -6.87 -15.29 23.08
CA LEU A 102 -6.06 -15.81 21.96
C LEU A 102 -6.60 -15.34 20.59
N GLU A 103 -7.91 -15.18 20.47
CA GLU A 103 -8.54 -14.68 19.25
C GLU A 103 -8.20 -13.20 19.00
N GLU A 104 -8.20 -12.37 20.05
CA GLU A 104 -7.79 -10.97 19.96
C GLU A 104 -6.29 -10.83 19.65
N GLN A 105 -5.45 -11.64 20.28
CA GLN A 105 -4.03 -11.69 19.97
C GLN A 105 -3.80 -12.06 18.50
N ARG A 106 -4.50 -13.08 17.99
CA ARG A 106 -4.43 -13.48 16.56
C ARG A 106 -4.83 -12.34 15.63
N ARG A 107 -5.93 -11.63 15.94
CA ARG A 107 -6.38 -10.47 15.16
C ARG A 107 -5.35 -9.35 15.14
N LEU A 108 -4.73 -9.06 16.28
CA LEU A 108 -3.67 -8.05 16.38
C LEU A 108 -2.44 -8.43 15.54
N VAL A 109 -2.02 -9.69 15.59
CA VAL A 109 -0.88 -10.19 14.80
C VAL A 109 -1.18 -10.13 13.31
N GLN A 110 -2.35 -10.59 12.87
CA GLN A 110 -2.77 -10.52 11.46
C GLN A 110 -2.79 -9.08 10.95
N ARG A 111 -3.34 -8.16 11.74
CA ARG A 111 -3.32 -6.74 11.40
C ARG A 111 -1.90 -6.19 11.34
N ALA A 112 -1.08 -6.42 12.36
CA ALA A 112 0.28 -5.90 12.39
C ALA A 112 1.12 -6.41 11.21
N HIS A 113 0.91 -7.67 10.82
CA HIS A 113 1.53 -8.24 9.62
C HIS A 113 1.08 -7.52 8.35
N PHE A 114 -0.23 -7.31 8.16
CA PHE A 114 -0.76 -6.55 7.03
C PHE A 114 -0.21 -5.12 6.98
N GLU A 115 -0.28 -4.37 8.08
CA GLU A 115 0.14 -2.95 8.09
C GLU A 115 1.64 -2.82 7.81
N ASN A 116 2.47 -3.75 8.30
CA ASN A 116 3.90 -3.77 8.00
C ASN A 116 4.16 -3.97 6.49
N VAL A 117 3.48 -4.95 5.88
CA VAL A 117 3.61 -5.20 4.44
C VAL A 117 3.06 -4.03 3.63
N PHE A 118 1.92 -3.46 4.03
CA PHE A 118 1.32 -2.30 3.39
C PHE A 118 2.27 -1.10 3.38
N GLU A 119 2.83 -0.74 4.53
CA GLU A 119 3.79 0.37 4.64
C GLU A 119 5.06 0.11 3.82
N ARG A 120 5.58 -1.12 3.78
CA ARG A 120 6.72 -1.46 2.91
C ARG A 120 6.42 -1.26 1.43
N VAL A 121 5.22 -1.69 0.97
CA VAL A 121 4.80 -1.47 -0.43
C VAL A 121 4.61 0.02 -0.69
N ARG A 122 4.04 0.76 0.26
CA ARG A 122 3.87 2.21 0.20
C ARG A 122 5.19 2.95 0.07
N GLU A 123 6.21 2.56 0.84
CA GLU A 123 7.56 3.12 0.74
C GLU A 123 8.17 2.89 -0.65
N ASN A 124 7.99 1.68 -1.22
CA ASN A 124 8.45 1.38 -2.58
C ASN A 124 7.75 2.26 -3.63
N VAL A 125 6.44 2.48 -3.48
CA VAL A 125 5.67 3.42 -4.33
C VAL A 125 6.21 4.84 -4.16
N GLN A 126 6.45 5.29 -2.93
CA GLN A 126 7.00 6.62 -2.68
C GLN A 126 8.38 6.79 -3.33
N LEU A 127 9.28 5.82 -3.20
CA LEU A 127 10.59 5.85 -3.86
C LEU A 127 10.47 5.95 -5.38
N ALA A 128 9.51 5.22 -5.98
CA ALA A 128 9.22 5.33 -7.40
C ALA A 128 8.75 6.75 -7.76
N VAL A 129 7.78 7.30 -7.03
CA VAL A 129 7.26 8.67 -7.26
C VAL A 129 8.36 9.74 -7.10
N GLU A 130 9.23 9.62 -6.10
CA GLU A 130 10.35 10.52 -5.87
C GLU A 130 11.35 10.48 -7.03
N THR A 131 11.67 9.27 -7.48
CA THR A 131 12.56 9.02 -8.62
C THR A 131 12.02 9.69 -9.89
N GLN A 132 10.72 9.60 -10.14
CA GLN A 132 10.06 10.23 -11.28
C GLN A 132 10.20 11.76 -11.30
N GLN A 133 10.11 12.43 -10.13
CA GLN A 133 10.24 13.89 -10.07
C GLN A 133 11.68 14.37 -10.22
N ARG A 134 12.67 13.60 -9.75
CA ARG A 134 14.10 13.92 -9.99
C ARG A 134 14.39 14.00 -11.49
N PHE A 135 13.77 13.14 -12.29
CA PHE A 135 13.89 13.15 -13.75
C PHE A 135 12.99 14.17 -14.47
N LYS A 136 12.19 14.97 -13.77
CA LYS A 136 11.42 16.09 -14.33
C LYS A 136 12.08 17.46 -14.10
N ARG A 137 13.18 17.53 -13.33
CA ARG A 137 13.93 18.78 -13.21
C ARG A 137 14.66 19.04 -14.54
N PRO A 138 14.44 20.18 -15.21
CA PRO A 138 15.30 20.57 -16.31
C PRO A 138 16.73 20.69 -15.76
N VAL A 139 17.69 20.08 -16.44
CA VAL A 139 19.09 20.48 -16.29
C VAL A 139 19.11 21.92 -16.78
N ASN A 140 19.31 22.88 -15.87
CA ASN A 140 19.54 24.26 -16.28
C ASN A 140 20.76 24.26 -17.21
N ALA A 141 20.51 24.37 -18.51
CA ALA A 141 21.50 24.63 -19.54
C ALA A 141 21.97 26.11 -19.45
N ALA A 142 22.36 26.54 -18.26
CA ALA A 142 22.94 27.84 -17.97
C ALA A 142 24.28 27.57 -17.31
N ASN A 143 25.22 27.04 -18.10
CA ASN A 143 26.67 27.02 -17.91
C ASN A 143 27.30 26.31 -19.13
N LEU A 144 27.06 26.87 -20.31
CA LEU A 144 27.88 26.69 -21.51
C LEU A 144 28.22 28.08 -22.04
#